data_AF-A0A966E7L2-F1
#
_entry.id   AF-A0A966E7L2-F1
#
_cell.length_a   1.000
_cell.length_b   1.000
_cell.length_c   1.000
_cell.angle_alpha   90.00
_cell.angle_beta   90.00
_cell.angle_gamma   90.00
#
_symmetry.space_group_name_H-M   'P 1'
#
loop_
_entity.id
_entity.type
_entity.pdbx_description
1 polymer ?
#
loop_
_entity_poly.entity_id
_entity_poly.type
_entity_poly.pdbx_seq_one_letter_code
_entity_poly.pdbx_strand_id
1 'polypeptide(L)'
;LDRLGLLNHRLMAVHMVHLEEAEIPRLAQCAASVVHCPESNLKLGNGFCPVQRLLDAGVNVALGTDGAASNNDLDLHGEMRTAALLAKGVSGDAKALPAATALEMATLGGARALGLDDTIGSLLPGKSADIVAMDLGGIETQPVHDPLSHVVYACARNMVTHVWIAGRPVVKDRDLLTMDRDALIANAEQWRRRMRCDDHAEQ
;
A
#
# COMPACT_ATOMS: atom_id res chain seq x y z
N LEU A 1 -21.87 11.86 -1.31
CA LEU A 1 -20.73 12.76 -1.00
C LEU A 1 -20.73 14.02 -1.87
N ASP A 2 -20.95 13.88 -3.18
CA ASP A 2 -20.92 15.00 -4.12
C ASP A 2 -21.89 16.14 -3.78
N ARG A 3 -23.19 15.84 -3.57
CA ARG A 3 -24.20 16.83 -3.13
C ARG A 3 -23.83 17.58 -1.84
N LEU A 4 -22.99 16.98 -0.99
CA LEU A 4 -22.53 17.56 0.28
C LEU A 4 -21.23 18.37 0.14
N GLY A 5 -20.65 18.46 -1.07
CA GLY A 5 -19.37 19.15 -1.31
C GLY A 5 -18.14 18.41 -0.79
N LEU A 6 -18.29 17.16 -0.35
CA LEU A 6 -17.20 16.34 0.20
C LEU A 6 -16.37 15.64 -0.87
N LEU A 7 -16.84 15.62 -2.12
CA LEU A 7 -16.10 15.07 -3.25
C LEU A 7 -15.18 16.15 -3.81
N ASN A 8 -13.95 16.21 -3.29
CA ASN A 8 -12.94 17.20 -3.65
C ASN A 8 -11.53 16.62 -3.44
N HIS A 9 -10.50 17.44 -3.70
CA HIS A 9 -9.08 17.05 -3.63
C HIS A 9 -8.62 16.51 -2.27
N ARG A 10 -9.38 16.73 -1.20
CA ARG A 10 -9.08 16.23 0.15
C ARG A 10 -9.70 14.88 0.45
N LEU A 11 -10.55 14.36 -0.44
CA LEU A 11 -11.18 13.07 -0.24
C LEU A 11 -10.19 11.94 -0.57
N MET A 12 -10.00 11.05 0.40
CA MET A 12 -9.42 9.73 0.20
C MET A 12 -10.56 8.70 0.23
N ALA A 13 -10.98 8.23 -0.93
CA ALA A 13 -12.04 7.24 -1.06
C ALA A 13 -11.43 5.83 -0.99
N VAL A 14 -11.65 5.12 0.11
CA VAL A 14 -11.03 3.81 0.38
C VAL A 14 -11.87 2.67 -0.23
N HIS A 15 -11.20 1.62 -0.70
CA HIS A 15 -11.74 0.40 -1.33
C HIS A 15 -12.27 0.58 -2.75
N MET A 16 -13.30 1.41 -2.95
CA MET A 16 -13.93 1.73 -4.24
C MET A 16 -14.17 0.53 -5.17
N VAL A 17 -14.65 -0.58 -4.61
CA VAL A 17 -14.96 -1.84 -5.31
C VAL A 17 -16.30 -1.83 -6.06
N HIS A 18 -17.20 -0.91 -5.70
CA HIS A 18 -18.52 -0.75 -6.31
C HIS A 18 -18.61 0.64 -6.95
N LEU A 19 -17.85 0.83 -8.02
CA LEU A 19 -17.85 2.04 -8.81
C LEU A 19 -18.70 1.88 -10.06
N GLU A 20 -19.62 2.81 -10.27
CA GLU A 20 -20.29 2.96 -11.55
C GLU A 20 -19.36 3.67 -12.55
N GLU A 21 -19.54 3.37 -13.84
CA GLU A 21 -18.71 3.95 -14.90
C GLU A 21 -18.76 5.48 -14.94
N ALA A 22 -19.91 6.08 -14.61
CA ALA A 22 -20.10 7.52 -14.54
C ALA A 22 -19.38 8.19 -13.35
N GLU A 23 -19.04 7.44 -12.31
CA GLU A 23 -18.40 7.98 -11.09
C GLU A 23 -16.89 8.16 -11.26
N ILE A 24 -16.24 7.37 -12.12
CA ILE A 24 -14.79 7.44 -12.36
C ILE A 24 -14.34 8.82 -12.88
N PRO A 25 -14.93 9.38 -13.95
CA PRO A 25 -14.56 10.72 -14.41
C PRO A 25 -14.82 11.80 -13.35
N ARG A 26 -15.85 11.61 -12.51
CA ARG A 26 -16.18 12.56 -11.46
C ARG A 26 -15.10 12.59 -10.37
N LEU A 27 -14.54 11.45 -9.98
CA LEU A 27 -13.40 11.37 -9.05
C LEU A 27 -12.20 12.17 -9.58
N ALA A 28 -11.87 12.00 -10.86
CA ALA A 28 -10.77 12.70 -11.52
C ALA A 28 -11.01 14.22 -11.56
N GLN A 29 -12.19 14.67 -12.00
CA GLN A 29 -12.56 16.09 -12.05
C GLN A 29 -12.46 16.78 -10.69
N CYS A 30 -12.79 16.06 -9.62
CA CYS A 30 -12.73 16.56 -8.25
C CYS A 30 -11.33 16.42 -7.63
N ALA A 31 -10.37 15.85 -8.35
CA ALA A 31 -9.02 15.50 -7.88
C ALA A 31 -9.03 14.64 -6.60
N ALA A 32 -10.08 13.84 -6.39
CA ALA A 32 -10.15 12.92 -5.27
C ALA A 32 -9.13 11.78 -5.46
N SER A 33 -8.61 11.27 -4.34
CA SER A 33 -7.73 10.10 -4.35
C SER A 33 -8.51 8.84 -4.01
N VAL A 34 -8.14 7.71 -4.62
CA VAL A 34 -8.63 6.38 -4.25
C VAL A 34 -7.53 5.63 -3.49
N VAL A 35 -7.88 4.99 -2.38
CA VAL A 35 -6.96 4.11 -1.64
C VAL A 35 -7.40 2.67 -1.87
N HIS A 36 -6.59 1.93 -2.62
CA HIS A 36 -6.85 0.55 -2.98
C HIS A 36 -6.26 -0.42 -1.94
N CYS A 37 -7.10 -1.28 -1.39
CA CYS A 37 -6.72 -2.34 -0.43
C CYS A 37 -7.06 -3.73 -1.00
N PRO A 38 -6.29 -4.24 -1.99
CA PRO A 38 -6.67 -5.43 -2.73
C PRO A 38 -6.82 -6.67 -1.85
N GLU A 39 -5.89 -6.95 -0.93
CA GLU A 39 -5.94 -8.19 -0.16
C GLU A 39 -7.12 -8.23 0.81
N SER A 40 -7.44 -7.10 1.46
CA SER A 40 -8.65 -6.98 2.28
C SER A 40 -9.93 -7.19 1.47
N ASN A 41 -10.02 -6.56 0.29
CA ASN A 41 -11.18 -6.72 -0.58
C ASN A 41 -11.37 -8.17 -1.05
N LEU A 42 -10.26 -8.86 -1.37
CA LEU A 42 -10.28 -10.28 -1.73
C LEU A 42 -10.68 -11.16 -0.54
N LYS A 43 -10.07 -10.94 0.63
CA LYS A 43 -10.30 -11.75 1.84
C LYS A 43 -11.74 -11.65 2.35
N LEU A 44 -12.36 -10.48 2.24
CA LEU A 44 -13.74 -10.25 2.69
C LEU A 44 -14.78 -10.52 1.59
N GLY A 45 -14.37 -10.81 0.36
CA GLY A 45 -15.28 -11.01 -0.76
C GLY A 45 -16.02 -9.73 -1.21
N ASN A 46 -15.43 -8.56 -0.96
CA ASN A 46 -16.05 -7.26 -1.26
C ASN A 46 -16.10 -6.96 -2.77
N GLY A 47 -15.22 -7.58 -3.56
CA GLY A 47 -15.14 -7.39 -5.01
C GLY A 47 -13.83 -6.74 -5.46
N PHE A 48 -13.85 -6.16 -6.66
CA PHE A 48 -12.64 -5.73 -7.38
C PHE A 48 -12.70 -4.24 -7.71
N CYS A 49 -11.77 -3.45 -7.16
CA CYS A 49 -11.61 -2.06 -7.54
C CYS A 49 -11.10 -1.98 -8.99
N PRO A 50 -11.69 -1.16 -9.88
CA PRO A 50 -11.29 -1.05 -11.28
C PRO A 50 -10.04 -0.15 -11.44
N VAL A 51 -8.92 -0.54 -10.82
CA VAL A 51 -7.70 0.28 -10.70
C VAL A 51 -7.19 0.80 -12.04
N GLN A 52 -7.11 -0.05 -13.07
CA GLN A 52 -6.64 0.40 -14.39
C GLN A 52 -7.54 1.51 -14.97
N ARG A 53 -8.87 1.37 -14.85
CA ARG A 53 -9.81 2.39 -15.36
C ARG A 53 -9.70 3.71 -14.60
N LEU A 54 -9.45 3.64 -13.29
CA LEU A 54 -9.21 4.83 -12.46
C LEU A 54 -7.92 5.55 -12.91
N LEU A 55 -6.84 4.80 -13.12
CA LEU A 55 -5.56 5.33 -13.61
C LEU A 55 -5.70 5.96 -15.00
N ASP A 56 -6.38 5.28 -15.94
CA ASP A 56 -6.63 5.78 -17.29
C ASP A 56 -7.44 7.09 -17.30
N ALA A 57 -8.34 7.26 -16.32
CA ALA A 57 -9.12 8.48 -16.13
C ALA A 57 -8.34 9.60 -15.41
N GLY A 58 -7.09 9.37 -15.00
CA GLY A 58 -6.27 10.34 -14.29
C GLY A 58 -6.57 10.48 -12.79
N VAL A 59 -7.26 9.50 -12.19
CA VAL A 59 -7.48 9.47 -10.75
C VAL A 59 -6.18 9.11 -10.04
N ASN A 60 -5.82 9.85 -8.98
CA ASN A 60 -4.71 9.44 -8.11
C ASN A 60 -5.13 8.17 -7.34
N VAL A 61 -4.37 7.08 -7.50
CA VAL A 61 -4.59 5.84 -6.75
C VAL A 61 -3.41 5.59 -5.84
N ALA A 62 -3.68 5.35 -4.56
CA ALA A 62 -2.72 4.95 -3.55
C ALA A 62 -2.99 3.49 -3.11
N LEU A 63 -2.07 2.91 -2.34
CA LEU A 63 -2.23 1.60 -1.72
C LEU A 63 -2.43 1.71 -0.20
N GLY A 64 -3.19 0.78 0.35
CA GLY A 64 -3.30 0.56 1.79
C GLY A 64 -3.50 -0.92 2.09
N THR A 65 -3.07 -1.36 3.28
CA THR A 65 -3.22 -2.76 3.71
C THR A 65 -4.59 -3.05 4.33
N ASP A 66 -5.35 -2.01 4.68
CA ASP A 66 -6.44 -2.09 5.66
C ASP A 66 -5.92 -2.65 7.01
N GLY A 67 -6.82 -3.10 7.89
CA GLY A 67 -6.48 -3.66 9.19
C GLY A 67 -5.95 -5.10 9.14
N ALA A 68 -5.09 -5.44 10.11
CA ALA A 68 -4.54 -6.79 10.28
C ALA A 68 -5.60 -7.88 10.63
N ALA A 69 -6.86 -7.52 10.83
CA ALA A 69 -7.97 -8.47 10.98
C ALA A 69 -8.59 -8.88 9.62
N SER A 70 -8.41 -8.06 8.59
CA SER A 70 -8.95 -8.25 7.23
C SER A 70 -7.87 -8.46 6.17
N ASN A 71 -6.58 -8.43 6.51
CA ASN A 71 -5.47 -8.73 5.59
C ASN A 71 -4.88 -10.16 5.73
N ASN A 72 -3.99 -10.51 6.67
CA ASN A 72 -3.87 -10.16 8.09
C ASN A 72 -2.44 -9.76 8.50
N ASP A 73 -1.67 -9.17 7.60
CA ASP A 73 -0.43 -8.49 7.96
C ASP A 73 -0.44 -7.03 7.48
N LEU A 74 0.68 -6.33 7.63
CA LEU A 74 0.85 -4.94 7.18
C LEU A 74 1.95 -4.85 6.12
N ASP A 75 1.98 -5.83 5.19
CA ASP A 75 2.92 -5.86 4.08
C ASP A 75 2.45 -5.01 2.89
N LEU A 76 2.84 -3.73 2.87
CA LEU A 76 2.54 -2.86 1.73
C LEU A 76 3.24 -3.32 0.43
N HIS A 77 4.33 -4.08 0.52
CA HIS A 77 5.00 -4.65 -0.65
C HIS A 77 4.21 -5.86 -1.19
N GLY A 78 3.65 -6.68 -0.30
CA GLY A 78 2.67 -7.72 -0.63
C GLY A 78 1.48 -7.12 -1.38
N GLU A 79 0.85 -6.11 -0.78
CA GLU A 79 -0.29 -5.38 -1.38
C GLU A 79 0.05 -4.78 -2.75
N MET A 80 1.23 -4.21 -2.93
CA MET A 80 1.70 -3.68 -4.22
C MET A 80 1.77 -4.78 -5.30
N ARG A 81 2.31 -5.96 -4.95
CA ARG A 81 2.36 -7.11 -5.87
C ARG A 81 0.95 -7.59 -6.19
N THR A 82 0.10 -7.74 -5.17
CA THR A 82 -1.28 -8.19 -5.32
C THR A 82 -2.07 -7.22 -6.22
N ALA A 83 -1.95 -5.91 -6.01
CA ALA A 83 -2.56 -4.88 -6.85
C ALA A 83 -2.14 -5.05 -8.32
N ALA A 84 -0.83 -5.14 -8.58
CA ALA A 84 -0.28 -5.23 -9.93
C ALA A 84 -0.72 -6.50 -10.68
N LEU A 85 -0.80 -7.64 -10.00
CA LEU A 85 -1.27 -8.89 -10.59
C LEU A 85 -2.79 -8.90 -10.77
N LEU A 86 -3.53 -8.45 -9.75
CA LEU A 86 -4.99 -8.43 -9.76
C LEU A 86 -5.53 -7.49 -10.83
N ALA A 87 -4.93 -6.32 -11.01
CA ALA A 87 -5.33 -5.37 -12.06
C ALA A 87 -5.30 -5.99 -13.46
N LYS A 88 -4.31 -6.84 -13.75
CA LYS A 88 -4.20 -7.58 -15.03
C LYS A 88 -5.30 -8.63 -15.16
N GLY A 89 -5.55 -9.39 -14.09
CA GLY A 89 -6.62 -10.39 -14.07
C GLY A 89 -8.01 -9.78 -14.23
N VAL A 90 -8.27 -8.65 -13.57
CA VAL A 90 -9.55 -7.93 -13.61
C VAL A 90 -9.79 -7.25 -14.96
N SER A 91 -8.75 -6.67 -15.58
CA SER A 91 -8.88 -5.98 -16.86
C SER A 91 -8.86 -6.92 -18.07
N GLY A 92 -8.29 -8.14 -17.91
CA GLY A 92 -7.97 -9.02 -19.03
C GLY A 92 -6.79 -8.53 -19.89
N ASP A 93 -6.03 -7.52 -19.43
CA ASP A 93 -4.88 -6.96 -20.13
C ASP A 93 -3.60 -7.12 -19.29
N ALA A 94 -2.63 -7.87 -19.82
CA ALA A 94 -1.32 -8.08 -19.19
C ALA A 94 -0.50 -6.79 -19.02
N LYS A 95 -0.84 -5.70 -19.72
CA LYS A 95 -0.19 -4.39 -19.58
C LYS A 95 -0.78 -3.53 -18.48
N ALA A 96 -1.93 -3.91 -17.92
CA ALA A 96 -2.55 -3.15 -16.83
C ALA A 96 -1.64 -3.10 -15.60
N LEU A 97 -1.59 -1.93 -14.97
CA LEU A 97 -0.80 -1.58 -13.80
C LEU A 97 0.67 -2.09 -13.92
N PRO A 98 1.50 -1.43 -14.74
CA PRO A 98 2.91 -1.78 -14.87
C PRO A 98 3.67 -1.52 -13.56
N ALA A 99 4.84 -2.15 -13.41
CA ALA A 99 5.62 -2.09 -12.17
C ALA A 99 5.93 -0.66 -11.70
N ALA A 100 6.29 0.24 -12.63
CA ALA A 100 6.53 1.66 -12.32
C ALA A 100 5.33 2.31 -11.65
N THR A 101 4.13 2.13 -12.22
CA THR A 101 2.90 2.70 -11.68
C THR A 101 2.52 2.05 -10.35
N ALA A 102 2.73 0.73 -10.18
CA ALA A 102 2.49 0.07 -8.89
C ALA A 102 3.38 0.63 -7.78
N LEU A 103 4.67 0.84 -8.07
CA LEU A 103 5.60 1.47 -7.13
C LEU A 103 5.22 2.94 -6.86
N GLU A 104 4.77 3.68 -7.87
CA GLU A 104 4.26 5.04 -7.69
C GLU A 104 3.04 5.06 -6.76
N MET A 105 2.07 4.16 -6.94
CA MET A 105 0.91 4.02 -6.05
C MET A 105 1.32 3.74 -4.59
N ALA A 106 2.38 2.94 -4.37
CA ALA A 106 2.92 2.63 -3.05
C ALA A 106 3.74 3.77 -2.42
N THR A 107 4.11 4.79 -3.20
CA THR A 107 5.02 5.88 -2.78
C THR A 107 4.38 7.25 -3.03
N LEU A 108 4.61 7.85 -4.19
CA LEU A 108 4.14 9.18 -4.55
C LEU A 108 2.61 9.29 -4.57
N GLY A 109 1.90 8.24 -5.00
CA GLY A 109 0.44 8.20 -5.00
C GLY A 109 -0.15 8.29 -3.59
N GLY A 110 0.47 7.61 -2.62
CA GLY A 110 0.16 7.74 -1.20
C GLY A 110 0.48 9.14 -0.66
N ALA A 111 1.64 9.70 -1.02
CA ALA A 111 2.01 11.06 -0.63
C ALA A 111 1.01 12.10 -1.15
N ARG A 112 0.55 11.99 -2.41
CA ARG A 112 -0.49 12.85 -3.00
C ARG A 112 -1.81 12.71 -2.27
N ALA A 113 -2.23 11.49 -1.97
CA ALA A 113 -3.47 11.23 -1.24
C ALA A 113 -3.47 11.88 0.16
N LEU A 114 -2.31 11.90 0.83
CA LEU A 114 -2.11 12.51 2.14
C LEU A 114 -1.82 14.03 2.09
N GLY A 115 -1.67 14.62 0.90
CA GLY A 115 -1.27 16.03 0.75
C GLY A 115 0.17 16.32 1.20
N LEU A 116 1.06 15.34 1.06
CA LEU A 116 2.47 15.39 1.48
C LEU A 116 3.44 15.22 0.31
N ASP A 117 2.96 15.28 -0.94
CA ASP A 117 3.77 15.05 -2.14
C ASP A 117 4.79 16.16 -2.41
N ASP A 118 4.72 17.31 -1.76
CA ASP A 118 5.82 18.29 -1.77
C ASP A 118 6.97 17.89 -0.82
N THR A 119 6.71 17.00 0.15
CA THR A 119 7.66 16.64 1.22
C THR A 119 8.22 15.23 1.07
N ILE A 120 7.43 14.25 0.65
CA ILE A 120 7.81 12.82 0.57
C ILE A 120 7.39 12.19 -0.77
N GLY A 121 7.56 10.88 -0.90
CA GLY A 121 7.04 10.09 -2.03
C GLY A 121 7.94 10.05 -3.26
N SER A 122 9.00 10.87 -3.33
CA SER A 122 10.03 10.77 -4.38
C SER A 122 11.40 11.23 -3.89
N LEU A 123 12.45 10.71 -4.52
CA LEU A 123 13.85 11.06 -4.22
C LEU A 123 14.29 12.26 -5.05
N LEU A 124 13.78 13.45 -4.69
CA LEU A 124 14.12 14.72 -5.32
C LEU A 124 14.82 15.64 -4.30
N PRO A 125 15.81 16.46 -4.73
CA PRO A 125 16.41 17.46 -3.84
C PRO A 125 15.35 18.37 -3.21
N GLY A 126 15.48 18.63 -1.91
CA GLY A 126 14.54 19.44 -1.13
C GLY A 126 13.45 18.65 -0.40
N LYS A 127 13.20 17.39 -0.80
CA LYS A 127 12.29 16.49 -0.07
C LYS A 127 12.94 15.85 1.16
N SER A 128 12.09 15.37 2.07
CA SER A 128 12.51 14.60 3.24
C SER A 128 13.21 13.30 2.81
N ALA A 129 14.25 12.92 3.54
CA ALA A 129 14.99 11.69 3.32
C ALA A 129 14.24 10.49 3.95
N ASP A 130 13.09 10.17 3.37
CA ASP A 130 12.26 9.01 3.68
C ASP A 130 12.58 7.91 2.68
N ILE A 131 13.47 6.98 3.07
CA ILE A 131 14.17 6.10 2.13
C ILE A 131 14.10 4.66 2.65
N VAL A 132 13.89 3.72 1.73
CA VAL A 132 13.98 2.27 1.99
C VAL A 132 15.05 1.69 1.07
N ALA A 133 15.95 0.88 1.63
CA ALA A 133 16.91 0.10 0.87
C ALA A 133 16.55 -1.39 0.92
N MET A 134 16.64 -2.05 -0.24
CA MET A 134 16.34 -3.46 -0.40
C MET A 134 17.56 -4.20 -0.96
N ASP A 135 17.80 -5.40 -0.46
CA ASP A 135 18.86 -6.28 -0.93
C ASP A 135 18.35 -7.20 -2.04
N LEU A 136 18.93 -7.05 -3.23
CA LEU A 136 18.65 -7.88 -4.41
C LEU A 136 19.75 -8.92 -4.69
N GLY A 137 20.70 -9.09 -3.77
CA GLY A 137 21.82 -10.03 -3.90
C GLY A 137 21.44 -11.50 -3.63
N GLY A 138 20.25 -11.74 -3.06
CA GLY A 138 19.75 -13.09 -2.75
C GLY A 138 19.43 -13.92 -4.00
N ILE A 139 19.43 -15.25 -3.85
CA ILE A 139 19.15 -16.18 -4.96
C ILE A 139 17.75 -16.00 -5.54
N GLU A 140 16.81 -15.54 -4.73
CA GLU A 140 15.41 -15.32 -5.06
C GLU A 140 15.20 -14.20 -6.10
N THR A 141 16.19 -13.30 -6.24
CA THR A 141 16.12 -12.14 -7.14
C THR A 141 17.13 -12.21 -8.29
N GLN A 142 17.87 -13.30 -8.44
CA GLN A 142 18.87 -13.43 -9.51
C GLN A 142 18.34 -14.21 -10.72
N PRO A 143 18.68 -13.81 -11.97
CA PRO A 143 19.42 -12.60 -12.35
C PRO A 143 18.53 -11.33 -12.37
N VAL A 144 19.07 -10.19 -11.90
CA VAL A 144 18.35 -8.91 -11.94
C VAL A 144 18.47 -8.26 -13.32
N HIS A 145 17.46 -8.43 -14.17
CA HIS A 145 17.38 -7.74 -15.47
C HIS A 145 16.84 -6.31 -15.37
N ASP A 146 15.78 -6.14 -14.57
CA ASP A 146 15.13 -4.86 -14.29
C ASP A 146 14.83 -4.78 -12.79
N PRO A 147 15.54 -3.94 -12.02
CA PRO A 147 15.32 -3.77 -10.60
C PRO A 147 13.89 -3.32 -10.26
N LEU A 148 13.25 -2.50 -11.10
CA LEU A 148 11.89 -2.01 -10.84
C LEU A 148 10.88 -3.17 -10.93
N SER A 149 10.99 -3.98 -11.98
CA SER A 149 10.21 -5.22 -12.11
C SER A 149 10.45 -6.16 -10.92
N HIS A 150 11.70 -6.31 -10.47
CA HIS A 150 12.02 -7.13 -9.30
C HIS A 150 11.39 -6.61 -8.03
N VAL A 151 11.45 -5.30 -7.77
CA VAL A 151 10.83 -4.67 -6.60
C VAL A 151 9.33 -4.96 -6.56
N VAL A 152 8.62 -5.03 -7.70
CA VAL A 152 7.17 -5.30 -7.67
C VAL A 152 6.85 -6.78 -7.64
N TYR A 153 7.51 -7.59 -8.47
CA TYR A 153 7.07 -8.96 -8.73
C TYR A 153 7.87 -10.04 -8.02
N ALA A 154 9.17 -9.81 -7.74
CA ALA A 154 10.06 -10.84 -7.19
C ALA A 154 10.37 -10.61 -5.70
N CYS A 155 10.58 -9.37 -5.29
CA CYS A 155 11.03 -9.03 -3.94
C CYS A 155 9.97 -9.32 -2.88
N ALA A 156 10.39 -9.47 -1.63
CA ALA A 156 9.51 -9.59 -0.48
C ALA A 156 9.97 -8.64 0.64
N ARG A 157 9.09 -8.33 1.61
CA ARG A 157 9.39 -7.35 2.66
C ARG A 157 10.63 -7.67 3.50
N ASN A 158 11.00 -8.96 3.62
CA ASN A 158 12.20 -9.39 4.36
C ASN A 158 13.52 -9.02 3.66
N MET A 159 13.46 -8.57 2.41
CA MET A 159 14.61 -8.05 1.67
C MET A 159 14.90 -6.58 2.00
N VAL A 160 14.01 -5.87 2.71
CA VAL A 160 14.30 -4.54 3.25
C VAL A 160 15.43 -4.65 4.28
N THR A 161 16.52 -3.93 4.07
CA THR A 161 17.68 -3.93 4.98
C THR A 161 17.78 -2.67 5.82
N HIS A 162 17.43 -1.52 5.24
CA HIS A 162 17.55 -0.23 5.89
C HIS A 162 16.33 0.65 5.62
N VAL A 163 15.95 1.43 6.62
CA VAL A 163 14.87 2.41 6.52
C VAL A 163 15.29 3.70 7.23
N TRP A 164 15.09 4.82 6.55
CA TRP A 164 15.26 6.16 7.10
C TRP A 164 13.95 6.92 7.03
N ILE A 165 13.66 7.69 8.07
CA ILE A 165 12.54 8.64 8.13
C ILE A 165 13.12 10.01 8.47
N ALA A 166 12.91 11.00 7.61
CA ALA A 166 13.53 12.32 7.72
C ALA A 166 15.06 12.25 7.94
N GLY A 167 15.72 11.32 7.24
CA GLY A 167 17.16 11.08 7.32
C GLY A 167 17.64 10.36 8.59
N ARG A 168 16.73 10.02 9.52
CA ARG A 168 17.08 9.28 10.74
C ARG A 168 16.91 7.78 10.47
N PRO A 169 17.95 6.95 10.69
CA PRO A 169 17.82 5.51 10.54
C PRO A 169 16.88 4.95 11.62
N VAL A 170 15.88 4.18 11.20
CA VAL A 170 14.94 3.47 12.09
C VAL A 170 15.04 1.95 11.94
N VAL A 171 15.56 1.49 10.80
CA VAL A 171 15.97 0.09 10.56
C VAL A 171 17.38 0.10 9.97
N LYS A 172 18.25 -0.77 10.48
CA LYS A 172 19.61 -0.96 9.95
C LYS A 172 19.95 -2.44 9.98
N ASP A 173 20.49 -2.97 8.88
CA ASP A 173 20.83 -4.39 8.75
C ASP A 173 19.68 -5.33 9.18
N ARG A 174 18.43 -4.93 8.90
CA ARG A 174 17.16 -5.60 9.29
C ARG A 174 16.78 -5.51 10.76
N ASP A 175 17.56 -4.84 11.59
CA ASP A 175 17.28 -4.61 13.01
C ASP A 175 16.51 -3.31 13.25
N LEU A 176 15.51 -3.37 14.13
CA LEU A 176 14.73 -2.20 14.57
C LEU A 176 15.57 -1.37 15.54
N LEU A 177 15.75 -0.07 15.27
CA LEU A 177 16.57 0.81 16.10
C LEU A 177 15.77 1.57 17.16
N THR A 178 14.45 1.65 17.02
CA THR A 178 13.59 2.49 17.86
C THR A 178 12.55 1.70 18.66
N MET A 179 12.59 0.37 18.59
CA MET A 179 11.60 -0.52 19.22
C MET A 179 12.28 -1.79 19.72
N ASP A 180 11.86 -2.27 20.89
CA ASP A 180 12.25 -3.57 21.44
C ASP A 180 11.31 -4.67 20.91
N ARG A 181 11.85 -5.55 20.07
CA ARG A 181 11.10 -6.63 19.43
C ARG A 181 10.52 -7.61 20.45
N ASP A 182 11.29 -7.99 21.47
CA ASP A 182 10.87 -9.00 22.45
C ASP A 182 9.79 -8.43 23.37
N ALA A 183 9.93 -7.16 23.77
CA ALA A 183 8.90 -6.46 24.54
C ALA A 183 7.59 -6.33 23.76
N LEU A 184 7.65 -6.04 22.45
CA LEU A 184 6.47 -5.98 21.58
C LEU A 184 5.76 -7.34 21.48
N ILE A 185 6.51 -8.43 21.26
CA ILE A 185 5.96 -9.78 21.20
C ILE A 185 5.31 -10.15 22.54
N ALA A 186 5.96 -9.87 23.66
CA ALA A 186 5.42 -10.13 24.99
C ALA A 186 4.12 -9.35 25.26
N ASN A 187 4.06 -8.09 24.85
CA ASN A 187 2.85 -7.26 24.96
C ASN A 187 1.71 -7.78 24.08
N ALA A 188 1.99 -8.17 22.84
CA ALA A 188 0.99 -8.77 21.95
C ALA A 188 0.41 -10.06 22.56
N GLU A 189 1.24 -10.91 23.14
CA GLU A 189 0.81 -12.12 23.86
C GLU A 189 -0.07 -11.81 25.09
N GLN A 190 0.23 -10.73 25.81
CA GLN A 190 -0.60 -10.27 26.92
C GLN A 190 -2.01 -9.88 26.43
N TRP A 191 -2.12 -9.10 25.35
CA TRP A 191 -3.40 -8.71 24.77
C TRP A 191 -4.19 -9.90 24.24
N ARG A 192 -3.53 -10.84 23.57
CA ARG A 192 -4.15 -12.09 23.11
C ARG A 192 -4.82 -12.86 24.25
N ARG A 193 -4.17 -12.94 25.42
CA ARG A 193 -4.75 -13.61 26.61
C ARG A 193 -5.99 -12.89 27.13
N ARG A 194 -5.98 -11.56 27.18
CA ARG A 194 -7.14 -10.76 27.64
C ARG A 194 -8.35 -10.95 26.74
N MET A 195 -8.17 -10.79 25.43
CA MET A 195 -9.24 -10.93 24.44
C MET A 195 -9.88 -12.33 24.49
N ARG A 196 -9.07 -13.38 24.71
CA ARG A 196 -9.59 -14.75 24.88
C ARG A 196 -10.35 -14.97 26.19
N CYS A 197 -10.03 -14.25 27.26
CA CYS A 197 -10.75 -14.38 28.53
C CYS A 197 -12.15 -13.74 28.44
N ASP A 198 -12.30 -12.66 27.67
CA ASP A 198 -13.59 -12.00 27.47
C ASP A 198 -14.55 -12.85 26.61
N ASP A 199 -14.04 -13.60 25.63
CA ASP A 199 -14.83 -14.55 24.82
C ASP A 199 -15.46 -15.71 25.62
N HIS A 200 -14.98 -15.97 26.84
CA HIS A 200 -15.51 -17.01 27.73
C HIS A 200 -16.51 -16.49 28.77
N ALA A 201 -16.74 -15.17 28.85
CA ALA A 201 -17.73 -14.58 29.76
C ALA A 201 -19.11 -14.39 29.11
N GLU A 202 -19.24 -14.61 27.79
CA GLU A 202 -20.49 -14.46 27.02
C GLU A 202 -21.05 -15.80 26.47
N GLN A 203 -20.60 -16.95 26.99
CA GLN A 203 -21.23 -18.28 26.78
C GLN A 203 -21.81 -18.81 28.09
#